data_AF-A0A2X1KEM1-F1
#
_entry.id   AF-A0A2X1KEM1-F1
#
_cell.length_a   1.000
_cell.length_b   1.000
_cell.length_c   1.000
_cell.angle_alpha   90.00
_cell.angle_beta   90.00
_cell.angle_gamma   90.00
#
_symmetry.space_group_name_H-M   'P 1'
#
loop_
_entity.id
_entity.type
_entity.pdbx_description
1 polymer ?
#
loop_
_entity_poly.entity_id
_entity_poly.type
_entity_poly.pdbx_seq_one_letter_code
_entity_poly.pdbx_strand_id
1 'polypeptide(L)'
;MLQLIKFQFSLNYQEESLSYQRLVTHLKFLSWRILEHASINDSDESLQQAVKQNYPQAWQCAERIAIFIGLQYQRKISPAEIMFLAINIERVRKEH
;
A
#
# COMPACT_ATOMS: atom_id res chain seq x y z
N MET A 1 2.53 -9.43 1.73
CA MET A 1 2.07 -8.03 1.92
C MET A 1 0.90 -7.92 2.90
N LEU A 2 -0.26 -8.55 2.67
CA LEU A 2 -1.40 -8.51 3.61
C LEU A 2 -1.02 -8.87 5.06
N GLN A 3 -0.25 -9.94 5.26
CA GLN A 3 0.22 -10.31 6.60
C GLN A 3 1.03 -9.20 7.29
N LEU A 4 1.86 -8.45 6.55
CA LEU A 4 2.64 -7.34 7.11
C LEU A 4 1.73 -6.22 7.63
N ILE A 5 0.67 -5.90 6.87
CA ILE A 5 -0.36 -4.93 7.28
C ILE A 5 -1.11 -5.45 8.51
N LYS A 6 -1.52 -6.72 8.48
CA LYS A 6 -2.23 -7.39 9.58
C LYS A 6 -1.44 -7.31 10.87
N PHE A 7 -0.16 -7.69 10.85
CA PHE A 7 0.70 -7.68 12.03
C PHE A 7 1.00 -6.27 12.53
N GLN A 8 1.22 -5.30 11.63
CA GLN A 8 1.51 -3.93 12.05
C GLN A 8 0.34 -3.27 12.79
N PHE A 9 -0.90 -3.57 12.40
CA PHE A 9 -2.10 -2.93 12.95
C PHE A 9 -2.96 -3.86 13.80
N SER A 10 -2.55 -5.10 14.01
CA SER A 10 -3.33 -6.13 14.72
C SER A 10 -4.77 -6.29 14.19
N LEU A 11 -4.94 -6.23 12.86
CA LEU A 11 -6.25 -6.23 12.21
C LEU A 11 -6.85 -7.65 12.07
N ASN A 12 -8.17 -7.73 12.06
CA ASN A 12 -8.92 -8.92 11.65
C ASN A 12 -9.78 -8.58 10.43
N TYR A 13 -9.26 -8.79 9.22
CA TYR A 13 -9.91 -8.34 8.00
C TYR A 13 -11.38 -8.77 7.88
N GLN A 14 -12.26 -7.80 7.63
CA GLN A 14 -13.62 -8.03 7.19
C GLN A 14 -13.58 -8.31 5.68
N GLU A 15 -13.51 -9.58 5.30
CA GLU A 15 -13.24 -9.95 3.90
C GLU A 15 -14.34 -9.53 2.91
N GLU A 16 -15.54 -9.30 3.42
CA GLU A 16 -16.70 -8.81 2.68
C GLU A 16 -16.69 -7.28 2.48
N SER A 17 -15.82 -6.55 3.20
CA SER A 17 -15.78 -5.09 3.11
C SER A 17 -15.20 -4.60 1.78
N LEU A 18 -15.78 -3.51 1.26
CA LEU A 18 -15.27 -2.88 0.03
C LEU A 18 -13.83 -2.39 0.18
N SER A 19 -13.42 -1.91 1.36
CA SER A 19 -12.05 -1.46 1.57
C SER A 19 -11.06 -2.62 1.56
N TYR A 20 -11.41 -3.76 2.16
CA TYR A 20 -10.57 -4.96 2.07
C TYR A 20 -10.45 -5.44 0.62
N GLN A 21 -11.56 -5.56 -0.10
CA GLN A 21 -11.55 -5.99 -1.50
C GLN A 21 -10.71 -5.06 -2.39
N ARG A 22 -10.78 -3.74 -2.18
CA ARG A 22 -9.93 -2.75 -2.87
C ARG A 22 -8.46 -2.91 -2.53
N LEU A 23 -8.13 -3.11 -1.25
CA LEU A 23 -6.75 -3.35 -0.82
C LEU A 23 -6.18 -4.62 -1.47
N VAL A 24 -6.91 -5.74 -1.42
CA VAL A 24 -6.50 -7.00 -2.05
C VAL A 24 -6.31 -6.83 -3.55
N THR A 25 -7.25 -6.16 -4.22
CA THR A 25 -7.18 -5.90 -5.67
C THR A 25 -5.95 -5.05 -6.01
N HIS A 26 -5.70 -3.97 -5.27
CA HIS A 26 -4.53 -3.12 -5.46
C HIS A 26 -3.23 -3.91 -5.26
N LEU A 27 -3.12 -4.74 -4.21
CA LEU A 27 -1.96 -5.58 -3.96
C LEU A 27 -1.74 -6.65 -5.04
N LYS A 28 -2.81 -7.23 -5.60
CA LYS A 28 -2.72 -8.17 -6.73
C LYS A 28 -2.15 -7.50 -7.97
N PHE A 29 -2.70 -6.34 -8.37
CA PHE A 29 -2.20 -5.60 -9.52
C PHE A 29 -0.79 -5.05 -9.32
N LEU A 30 -0.46 -4.59 -8.10
CA LEU A 30 0.90 -4.17 -7.76
C LEU A 30 1.88 -5.34 -7.90
N SER A 31 1.52 -6.53 -7.39
CA SER A 31 2.34 -7.74 -7.53
C SER A 31 2.56 -8.10 -8.99
N TRP A 32 1.50 -8.05 -9.80
CA TRP A 32 1.60 -8.29 -11.25
C TRP A 32 2.52 -7.28 -11.94
N ARG A 33 2.39 -5.98 -11.67
CA ARG A 33 3.29 -4.95 -12.22
C ARG A 33 4.76 -5.15 -11.84
N ILE A 34 5.03 -5.57 -10.61
CA ILE A 34 6.39 -5.87 -10.12
C ILE A 34 7.00 -6.99 -10.96
N LEU A 35 6.23 -8.03 -11.27
CA LEU A 35 6.66 -9.17 -12.09
C LEU A 35 6.84 -8.78 -13.57
N GLU A 36 5.92 -7.98 -14.13
CA GLU A 36 5.96 -7.54 -15.53
C GLU A 36 6.92 -6.36 -15.81
N HIS A 37 7.61 -5.86 -14.77
CA HIS A 37 8.57 -4.76 -14.87
C HIS A 37 7.98 -3.42 -15.34
N ALA A 38 6.67 -3.24 -15.17
CA ALA A 38 5.99 -1.99 -15.48
C ALA A 38 6.12 -1.00 -14.31
N SER A 39 6.76 0.15 -14.52
CA SER A 39 6.77 1.25 -13.55
C SER A 39 5.74 2.32 -13.92
N ILE A 40 4.89 2.70 -12.96
CA ILE A 40 4.03 3.87 -13.08
C ILE A 40 4.77 5.09 -12.53
N ASN A 41 5.20 5.98 -13.42
CA ASN A 41 5.80 7.26 -13.07
C ASN A 41 4.79 8.36 -13.38
N ASP A 42 3.84 8.56 -12.47
CA ASP A 42 3.08 9.80 -12.44
C ASP A 42 2.52 10.03 -11.04
N SER A 43 2.87 11.14 -10.40
CA SER A 43 2.24 11.54 -9.14
C SER A 43 2.56 12.96 -8.76
N ASP A 44 1.51 13.66 -8.36
CA ASP A 44 1.55 14.98 -7.75
C ASP A 44 2.17 14.90 -6.33
N GLU A 45 3.32 15.56 -6.15
CA GLU A 45 4.05 15.59 -4.88
C GLU A 45 3.23 16.22 -3.74
N SER A 46 2.37 17.20 -4.05
CA SER A 46 1.53 17.87 -3.04
C SER A 46 0.52 16.89 -2.43
N LEU A 47 -0.07 16.03 -3.26
CA LEU A 47 -0.98 14.97 -2.81
C LEU A 47 -0.26 13.92 -1.97
N GLN A 48 0.95 13.52 -2.36
CA GLN A 48 1.74 12.58 -1.57
C GLN A 48 2.03 13.13 -0.19
N GLN A 49 2.45 14.40 -0.11
CA GLN A 49 2.76 15.05 1.16
C GLN A 49 1.52 15.14 2.04
N ALA A 50 0.37 15.49 1.48
CA ALA A 50 -0.90 15.50 2.19
C ALA A 50 -1.28 14.11 2.75
N VAL A 51 -1.13 13.04 1.96
CA VAL A 51 -1.39 11.66 2.43
C VAL A 51 -0.42 11.26 3.53
N LYS A 52 0.87 11.56 3.38
CA LYS A 52 1.90 11.26 4.37
C LYS A 52 1.63 11.95 5.71
N GLN A 53 1.18 13.21 5.67
CA GLN A 53 0.84 13.98 6.86
C GLN A 53 -0.46 13.51 7.51
N ASN A 54 -1.50 13.22 6.71
CA ASN A 54 -2.81 12.85 7.23
C ASN A 54 -2.86 11.39 7.72
N TYR A 55 -2.11 10.48 7.09
CA TYR A 55 -2.12 9.04 7.38
C TYR A 55 -0.72 8.50 7.69
N PRO A 56 -0.01 9.05 8.70
CA PRO A 56 1.41 8.76 8.94
C PRO A 56 1.67 7.27 9.24
N GLN A 57 0.78 6.61 9.97
CA GLN A 57 0.94 5.18 10.29
C GLN A 57 0.75 4.30 9.05
N ALA A 58 -0.28 4.58 8.24
CA ALA A 58 -0.53 3.84 7.01
C ALA A 58 0.58 4.08 5.98
N TRP A 59 1.10 5.31 5.89
CA TRP A 59 2.27 5.65 5.09
C TRP A 59 3.49 4.83 5.49
N GLN A 60 3.83 4.78 6.79
CA GLN A 60 4.94 3.96 7.29
C GLN A 60 4.74 2.48 6.96
N CYS A 61 3.52 1.96 7.04
CA CYS A 61 3.22 0.59 6.62
C CYS A 61 3.49 0.38 5.12
N ALA A 62 3.07 1.32 4.28
CA ALA A 62 3.31 1.28 2.84
C ALA A 62 4.81 1.34 2.51
N GLU A 63 5.60 2.16 3.20
CA GLU A 63 7.06 2.20 3.07
C GLU A 63 7.71 0.86 3.46
N ARG A 64 7.26 0.22 4.54
CA ARG A 64 7.75 -1.12 4.91
C ARG A 64 7.45 -2.17 3.85
N ILE A 65 6.28 -2.09 3.21
CA ILE A 65 5.93 -2.96 2.07
C ILE A 65 6.84 -2.67 0.88
N ALA A 66 7.11 -1.39 0.59
CA ALA A 66 8.03 -0.98 -0.48
C ALA A 66 9.45 -1.54 -0.25
N ILE A 67 9.96 -1.47 0.98
CA ILE A 67 11.24 -2.05 1.37
C ILE A 67 11.23 -3.57 1.18
N PHE A 68 10.17 -4.25 1.65
CA PHE A 68 10.00 -5.69 1.45
C PHE A 68 10.05 -6.07 -0.04
N ILE A 69 9.36 -5.33 -0.90
CA ILE A 69 9.37 -5.55 -2.35
C ILE A 69 10.79 -5.35 -2.91
N GLY A 70 11.48 -4.29 -2.49
CA GLY A 70 12.85 -4.02 -2.91
C GLY A 70 13.82 -5.14 -2.55
N LEU A 71 13.71 -5.70 -1.35
CA LEU A 71 14.55 -6.79 -0.88
C LEU A 71 14.25 -8.12 -1.59
N GLN A 72 12.98 -8.43 -1.84
CA GLN A 72 12.57 -9.72 -2.40
C GLN A 72 12.65 -9.78 -3.94
N TYR A 73 12.37 -8.66 -4.60
CA TYR A 73 12.22 -8.63 -6.06
C TYR A 73 13.21 -7.70 -6.76
N GLN A 74 14.09 -7.00 -6.01
CA GLN A 74 15.01 -5.99 -6.54
C GLN A 74 14.30 -4.88 -7.34
N ARG A 75 13.06 -4.57 -6.97
CA ARG A 75 12.22 -3.56 -7.62
C ARG A 75 11.91 -2.41 -6.69
N LYS A 76 11.97 -1.19 -7.22
CA LYS A 76 11.44 0.00 -6.55
C LYS A 76 10.02 0.24 -7.02
N ILE A 77 9.11 0.54 -6.08
CA ILE A 77 7.79 1.05 -6.40
C ILE A 77 7.82 2.58 -6.31
N SER A 78 7.00 3.26 -7.11
CA SER A 78 7.00 4.71 -7.18
C SER A 78 6.37 5.35 -5.93
N PRO A 79 6.66 6.62 -5.63
CA PRO A 79 5.99 7.35 -4.55
C PRO A 79 4.46 7.38 -4.71
N ALA A 80 3.97 7.40 -5.96
CA ALA A 80 2.56 7.24 -6.30
C ALA A 80 1.96 5.95 -5.71
N GLU A 81 2.64 4.82 -5.93
CA GLU A 81 2.19 3.51 -5.44
C GLU A 81 2.22 3.44 -3.91
N ILE A 82 3.22 4.04 -3.27
CA ILE A 82 3.28 4.16 -1.81
C ILE A 82 2.08 4.95 -1.29
N MET A 83 1.75 6.08 -1.93
CA MET A 83 0.59 6.89 -1.59
C MET A 83 -0.72 6.12 -1.75
N PHE A 84 -0.94 5.47 -2.90
CA PHE A 84 -2.16 4.68 -3.13
C PHE A 84 -2.30 3.51 -2.16
N LEU A 85 -1.19 2.83 -1.86
CA LEU A 85 -1.17 1.76 -0.89
C LEU A 85 -1.49 2.28 0.52
N ALA A 86 -0.93 3.42 0.93
CA ALA A 86 -1.22 4.05 2.20
C ALA A 86 -2.70 4.41 2.35
N ILE A 87 -3.33 4.96 1.30
CA ILE A 87 -4.78 5.26 1.29
C ILE A 87 -5.61 3.98 1.50
N ASN A 88 -5.29 2.90 0.79
CA ASN A 88 -6.05 1.64 0.92
C ASN A 88 -5.85 0.98 2.29
N ILE A 89 -4.63 1.04 2.84
CA ILE A 89 -4.35 0.57 4.20
C ILE A 89 -5.15 1.37 5.22
N GLU A 90 -5.14 2.70 5.12
CA GLU A 90 -5.86 3.56 6.06
C GLU A 90 -7.36 3.30 6.04
N ARG A 91 -7.95 3.05 4.87
CA ARG A 91 -9.38 2.70 4.75
C ARG A 91 -9.72 1.43 5.52
N VAL A 92 -8.93 0.37 5.36
CA VAL A 92 -9.13 -0.88 6.09
C VAL A 92 -8.89 -0.69 7.59
N ARG A 93 -7.90 0.13 7.96
CA ARG A 93 -7.59 0.45 9.37
C ARG A 93 -8.72 1.20 10.06
N LYS A 94 -9.44 2.09 9.36
CA LYS A 94 -10.57 2.88 9.90
C LYS A 94 -11.89 2.10 10.02
N GLU A 95 -12.00 0.98 9.33
CA GLU A 95 -13.16 0.07 9.48
C GLU A 95 -13.05 -0.81 10.75
N HIS A 96 -11.96 -0.67 11.50
CA HIS A 96 -11.67 -1.30 12.79
C HIS A 96 -11.45 -0.24 13.86
#